data_AF-A0A938TG57-F1
#
_entry.id   AF-A0A938TG57-F1
#
_cell.length_a   1.000
_cell.length_b   1.000
_cell.length_c   1.000
_cell.angle_alpha   90.00
_cell.angle_beta   90.00
_cell.angle_gamma   90.00
#
_symmetry.space_group_name_H-M   'P 1'
#
loop_
_entity.id
_entity.type
_entity.pdbx_description
1 polymer ?
#
loop_
_entity_poly.entity_id
_entity_poly.type
_entity_poly.pdbx_seq_one_letter_code
_entity_poly.pdbx_strand_id
1 'polypeptide(L)'
;MGNEPISSIVIDPRNANVMYAGSSSDFSSGYLGKIYKTTDGGVTWNTVKSNVSVSQIVMHPDSSNILYAALSGSIFLSEGIVKTTDSGSTWVRADSGIRINWETGVSALAIDP
;
A
#
# COMPACT_ATOMS: atom_id res chain seq x y z
N MET A 1 3.34 6.23 -20.82
CA MET A 1 3.41 5.51 -19.53
C MET A 1 3.93 6.52 -18.52
N GLY A 2 3.21 6.76 -17.43
CA GLY A 2 3.61 7.76 -16.43
C GLY A 2 4.82 7.26 -15.64
N ASN A 3 5.65 8.20 -15.15
CA ASN A 3 6.68 7.87 -14.16
C ASN A 3 5.99 7.68 -12.82
N GLU A 4 5.73 6.43 -12.45
CA GLU A 4 5.12 6.07 -11.18
C GLU A 4 6.24 5.61 -10.22
N PRO A 5 6.65 6.43 -9.23
CA PRO A 5 7.66 5.98 -8.30
C PRO A 5 7.09 4.85 -7.44
N ILE A 6 7.70 3.67 -7.53
CA ILE A 6 7.40 2.56 -6.64
C ILE A 6 8.16 2.80 -5.34
N SER A 7 7.42 3.03 -4.26
CA SER A 7 7.96 3.36 -2.94
C SER A 7 8.12 2.13 -2.05
N SER A 8 7.36 1.06 -2.32
CA SER A 8 7.35 -0.14 -1.49
C SER A 8 7.06 -1.40 -2.31
N ILE A 9 7.67 -2.51 -1.92
CA ILE A 9 7.32 -3.85 -2.40
C ILE A 9 7.37 -4.84 -1.23
N VAL A 10 6.40 -5.76 -1.18
CA VAL A 10 6.41 -6.90 -0.25
C VAL A 10 6.09 -8.19 -1.00
N ILE A 11 6.75 -9.27 -0.60
CA ILE A 11 6.60 -10.60 -1.16
C ILE A 11 5.92 -11.48 -0.12
N ASP A 12 4.96 -12.29 -0.54
CA ASP A 12 4.35 -13.28 0.34
C ASP A 12 5.36 -14.37 0.73
N PRO A 13 5.69 -14.51 2.03
CA PRO A 13 6.66 -15.49 2.49
C PRO A 13 6.20 -16.94 2.27
N ARG A 14 4.91 -17.19 2.06
CA ARG A 14 4.35 -18.51 1.74
C ARG A 14 4.28 -18.78 0.24
N ASN A 15 4.33 -17.74 -0.60
CA ASN A 15 4.22 -17.88 -2.06
C ASN A 15 4.88 -16.71 -2.81
N ALA A 16 6.11 -16.92 -3.30
CA ALA A 16 6.87 -15.90 -4.02
C ALA A 16 6.21 -15.37 -5.31
N ASN A 17 5.19 -16.07 -5.84
CA ASN A 17 4.42 -15.56 -6.99
C ASN A 17 3.46 -14.42 -6.60
N VAL A 18 3.14 -14.28 -5.31
CA VAL A 18 2.24 -13.26 -4.79
C VAL A 18 3.07 -12.12 -4.19
N MET A 19 2.92 -10.93 -4.76
CA MET A 19 3.61 -9.73 -4.29
C MET A 19 2.70 -8.52 -4.38
N TYR A 20 3.00 -7.49 -3.59
CA TYR A 20 2.30 -6.22 -3.59
C TYR A 20 3.30 -5.08 -3.73
N ALA A 21 2.97 -4.11 -4.59
CA ALA A 21 3.78 -2.92 -4.80
C ALA A 21 2.93 -1.67 -4.52
N GLY A 22 3.51 -0.71 -3.81
CA GLY A 22 2.90 0.59 -3.53
C GLY A 22 3.61 1.68 -4.32
N SER A 23 2.84 2.58 -4.94
CA SER A 23 3.38 3.77 -5.57
C SER A 23 3.02 5.04 -4.81
N SER A 24 3.95 5.99 -4.81
CA SER A 24 3.69 7.35 -4.33
C SER A 24 3.08 8.20 -5.43
N SER A 25 2.23 9.17 -5.05
CA SER A 25 1.68 10.14 -6.00
C SER A 25 2.74 11.14 -6.46
N ASP A 26 2.66 11.54 -7.73
CA ASP A 26 3.37 12.69 -8.28
C ASP A 26 2.33 13.71 -8.76
N PHE A 27 2.01 14.65 -7.88
CA PHE A 27 1.00 15.66 -8.15
C PHE A 27 1.42 16.64 -9.26
N SER A 28 2.72 16.76 -9.56
CA SER A 28 3.18 17.64 -10.64
C SER A 28 2.81 17.10 -12.02
N SER A 29 2.72 15.78 -12.17
CA SER A 29 2.26 15.10 -13.38
C SER A 29 0.79 14.69 -13.34
N GLY A 30 0.09 14.96 -12.23
CA GLY A 30 -1.28 14.51 -12.00
C GLY A 30 -1.40 13.01 -11.71
N TYR A 31 -0.28 12.33 -11.44
CA TYR A 31 -0.27 10.91 -11.14
C TYR A 31 -0.69 10.66 -9.68
N LEU A 32 -1.70 9.80 -9.51
CA LEU A 32 -2.16 9.35 -8.20
C LEU A 32 -1.68 7.91 -7.98
N GLY A 33 -1.01 7.70 -6.85
CA GLY A 33 -0.48 6.40 -6.48
C GLY A 33 -1.55 5.33 -6.27
N LYS A 34 -1.08 4.08 -6.23
CA LYS A 34 -1.89 2.87 -6.17
C LYS A 34 -1.19 1.79 -5.38
N ILE A 35 -1.95 0.78 -4.98
CA ILE A 35 -1.44 -0.52 -4.56
C ILE A 35 -1.72 -1.50 -5.70
N TYR A 36 -0.67 -2.19 -6.12
CA TYR A 36 -0.68 -3.23 -7.12
C TYR A 36 -0.48 -4.60 -6.48
N LYS A 37 -1.03 -5.63 -7.12
CA LYS A 37 -0.83 -7.04 -6.76
C LYS A 37 -0.48 -7.84 -7.99
N THR A 38 0.48 -8.75 -7.84
CA THR A 38 0.75 -9.83 -8.80
C THR A 38 0.46 -11.17 -8.13
N THR A 39 0.12 -12.17 -8.95
CA THR A 39 -0.02 -13.57 -8.54
C THR A 39 0.78 -14.51 -9.44
N ASP A 40 1.62 -13.95 -10.31
CA ASP A 40 2.39 -14.65 -11.34
C ASP A 40 3.88 -14.29 -11.29
N GLY A 41 4.39 -13.90 -10.12
CA GLY A 41 5.81 -13.59 -9.95
C GLY A 41 6.23 -12.26 -10.58
N GLY A 42 5.28 -11.33 -10.78
CA GLY A 42 5.55 -9.99 -11.29
C GLY A 42 5.51 -9.87 -12.81
N VAL A 43 5.02 -10.91 -13.51
CA VAL A 43 4.78 -10.86 -14.96
C VAL A 43 3.63 -9.91 -15.27
N THR A 44 2.54 -9.96 -14.49
CA THR A 44 1.42 -9.02 -14.56
C THR A 44 1.05 -8.46 -13.20
N TRP A 45 0.55 -7.22 -13.21
CA TRP A 45 0.18 -6.49 -12.00
C TRP A 45 -1.23 -5.91 -12.16
N ASN A 46 -2.07 -6.14 -11.16
CA ASN A 46 -3.43 -5.63 -11.09
C ASN A 46 -3.55 -4.57 -10.00
N THR A 47 -4.30 -3.51 -10.26
CA THR A 47 -4.58 -2.50 -9.23
C THR A 47 -5.57 -3.07 -8.22
N VAL A 48 -5.20 -3.05 -6.94
CA VAL A 48 -6.06 -3.48 -5.82
C VAL A 48 -6.50 -2.32 -4.93
N LYS A 49 -5.84 -1.16 -5.04
CA LYS A 49 -6.30 0.10 -4.45
C LYS A 49 -5.83 1.28 -5.30
N SER A 50 -6.72 2.19 -5.64
CA SER A 50 -6.41 3.42 -6.39
C SER A 50 -6.46 4.65 -5.49
N ASN A 51 -5.92 5.77 -6.00
CA ASN A 51 -6.02 7.10 -5.39
C ASN A 51 -5.45 7.15 -3.96
N VAL A 52 -4.27 6.58 -3.79
CA VAL A 52 -3.52 6.58 -2.53
C VAL A 52 -2.06 6.92 -2.77
N SER A 53 -1.43 7.68 -1.88
CA SER A 53 0.03 7.87 -1.93
C SER A 53 0.68 6.92 -0.93
N VAL A 54 1.28 5.83 -1.39
CA VAL A 54 1.83 4.80 -0.50
C VAL A 54 3.25 5.16 -0.10
N SER A 55 3.57 5.08 1.20
CA SER A 55 4.92 5.19 1.73
C SER A 55 5.53 3.82 2.01
N GLN A 56 4.74 2.90 2.59
CA GLN A 56 5.18 1.54 2.90
C GLN A 56 4.01 0.56 2.90
N ILE A 57 4.29 -0.69 2.53
CA ILE A 57 3.42 -1.84 2.73
C ILE A 57 4.16 -2.84 3.62
N VAL A 58 3.46 -3.46 4.56
CA VAL A 58 3.94 -4.60 5.34
C VAL A 58 2.92 -5.73 5.29
N MET A 59 3.39 -6.97 5.27
CA MET A 59 2.55 -8.17 5.22
C MET A 59 2.70 -8.98 6.50
N HIS A 60 1.60 -9.55 6.99
CA HIS A 60 1.65 -10.46 8.12
C HIS A 60 2.46 -11.71 7.76
N PRO A 61 3.52 -12.03 8.53
CA PRO A 61 4.43 -13.16 8.27
C PRO A 61 3.67 -14.49 8.25
N ASP A 62 2.67 -14.62 9.13
CA ASP A 62 1.81 -15.80 9.24
C ASP A 62 0.51 -15.80 8.42
N SER A 63 0.21 -14.75 7.65
CA SER A 63 -1.03 -14.72 6.88
C SER A 63 -0.92 -13.85 5.63
N SER A 64 -0.89 -14.51 4.46
CA SER A 64 -0.93 -13.88 3.13
C SER A 64 -2.13 -12.96 2.90
N ASN A 65 -3.21 -13.13 3.68
CA ASN A 65 -4.41 -12.31 3.57
C ASN A 65 -4.30 -10.96 4.28
N ILE A 66 -3.35 -10.79 5.20
CA ILE A 66 -3.28 -9.63 6.09
C ILE A 66 -2.11 -8.74 5.67
N LEU A 67 -2.43 -7.52 5.26
CA LEU A 67 -1.45 -6.49 4.95
C LEU A 67 -1.88 -5.16 5.56
N TYR A 68 -0.88 -4.32 5.83
CA TYR A 68 -1.06 -2.93 6.20
C TYR A 68 -0.31 -2.05 5.20
N ALA A 69 -0.90 -0.92 4.84
CA ALA A 69 -0.24 0.10 4.04
C ALA A 69 -0.29 1.44 4.77
N ALA A 70 0.87 2.09 4.83
CA ALA A 70 1.02 3.46 5.27
C ALA A 70 0.80 4.38 4.07
N LEU A 71 -0.08 5.36 4.27
CA LEU A 71 -0.43 6.35 3.29
C LEU A 71 0.16 7.70 3.70
N SER A 72 0.94 8.28 2.81
CA SER A 72 1.48 9.63 2.95
C SER A 72 0.34 10.65 3.01
N GLY A 73 0.60 11.75 3.72
CA GLY A 73 -0.36 12.84 3.83
C GLY A 73 -0.66 13.47 2.46
N SER A 74 -1.93 13.76 2.20
CA SER A 74 -2.36 14.43 0.98
C SER A 74 -3.69 15.14 1.21
N ILE A 75 -3.84 16.36 0.68
CA ILE A 75 -5.12 17.07 0.67
C ILE A 75 -6.11 16.52 -0.37
N PHE A 76 -5.64 15.66 -1.28
CA PHE A 76 -6.43 15.15 -2.42
C PHE A 76 -6.76 13.66 -2.30
N LEU A 77 -6.10 12.93 -1.40
CA LEU A 77 -6.15 11.47 -1.34
C LEU A 77 -6.38 10.99 0.09
N SER A 78 -6.70 9.70 0.21
CA SER A 78 -6.72 9.04 1.51
C SER A 78 -5.31 9.01 2.13
N GLU A 79 -5.26 9.23 3.43
CA GLU A 79 -4.09 9.25 4.30
C GLU A 79 -4.24 8.24 5.45
N GLY A 80 -3.17 8.03 6.22
CA GLY A 80 -3.20 7.20 7.43
C GLY A 80 -2.82 5.75 7.21
N ILE A 81 -3.37 4.85 8.02
CA ILE A 81 -3.08 3.40 7.93
C ILE A 81 -4.31 2.69 7.39
N VAL A 82 -4.11 1.88 6.35
CA VAL A 82 -5.15 0.98 5.86
C VAL A 82 -4.72 -0.47 5.99
N LYS A 83 -5.68 -1.35 6.26
CA LYS A 83 -5.50 -2.79 6.44
C LYS A 83 -6.41 -3.55 5.49
N THR A 84 -5.90 -4.66 4.96
CA THR A 84 -6.71 -5.71 4.32
C THR A 84 -6.63 -6.99 5.14
N THR A 85 -7.69 -7.79 5.10
CA THR A 85 -7.74 -9.16 5.64
C THR A 85 -8.20 -10.17 4.58
N ASP A 86 -8.22 -9.75 3.32
CA ASP A 86 -8.75 -10.49 2.18
C ASP A 86 -7.82 -10.37 0.97
N SER A 87 -6.50 -10.37 1.22
CA SER A 87 -5.48 -10.37 0.17
C SER A 87 -5.58 -9.15 -0.79
N GLY A 88 -6.02 -8.01 -0.26
CA GLY A 88 -6.11 -6.74 -0.98
C GLY A 88 -7.42 -6.50 -1.72
N SER A 89 -8.41 -7.40 -1.63
CA SER A 89 -9.73 -7.18 -2.23
C SER A 89 -10.47 -6.00 -1.61
N THR A 90 -10.35 -5.81 -0.30
CA THR A 90 -10.86 -4.65 0.43
C THR A 90 -9.81 -4.09 1.40
N TRP A 91 -9.92 -2.79 1.66
CA TRP A 91 -9.01 -2.05 2.53
C TRP A 91 -9.81 -1.14 3.46
N VAL A 92 -9.63 -1.32 4.77
CA VAL A 92 -10.30 -0.54 5.82
C VAL A 92 -9.28 0.27 6.62
N ARG A 93 -9.69 1.40 7.22
CA ARG A 93 -8.80 2.20 8.07
C ARG A 93 -8.40 1.41 9.32
N ALA A 94 -7.13 1.58 9.74
CA ALA A 94 -6.52 0.89 10.87
C ALA A 94 -5.68 1.86 11.74
N ASP A 95 -6.14 3.10 11.86
CA ASP A 95 -5.46 4.21 12.54
C ASP A 95 -6.34 4.87 13.63
N SER A 96 -7.36 4.15 14.11
CA SER A 96 -8.19 4.63 15.20
C SER A 96 -7.36 4.91 16.46
N GLY A 97 -7.60 6.07 17.08
CA GLY A 97 -6.87 6.52 18.28
C GLY A 97 -5.58 7.30 18.00
N ILE A 98 -5.16 7.42 16.74
CA ILE A 98 -3.99 8.22 16.34
C ILE A 98 -4.48 9.42 15.51
N ARG A 99 -3.97 10.61 15.81
CA ARG A 99 -4.26 11.80 14.99
C ARG A 99 -3.31 11.83 13.79
N ILE A 100 -3.82 11.44 12.64
CA ILE A 100 -3.13 11.54 11.35
C ILE A 100 -3.91 12.53 10.49
N ASN A 101 -3.19 13.39 9.79
CA ASN A 101 -3.77 14.31 8.83
C ASN A 101 -2.90 14.35 7.57
N TRP A 102 -3.32 15.18 6.63
CA TRP A 102 -2.63 15.37 5.36
C TRP A 102 -1.22 15.99 5.49
N GLU A 103 -0.85 16.56 6.64
CA GLU A 103 0.50 17.11 6.90
C GLU A 103 1.46 16.03 7.41
N THR A 104 0.97 15.12 8.25
CA THR A 104 1.82 14.14 8.94
C THR A 104 1.91 12.81 8.20
N GLY A 105 0.79 12.33 7.65
CA GLY A 105 0.71 11.00 7.03
C GLY A 105 1.29 9.89 7.91
N VAL A 106 1.67 8.79 7.28
CA VAL A 106 2.47 7.72 7.92
C VAL A 106 3.63 7.40 7.00
N SER A 107 4.84 7.35 7.57
CA SER A 107 6.08 7.07 6.82
C SER A 107 6.61 5.66 7.03
N ALA A 108 6.21 4.99 8.12
CA ALA A 108 6.75 3.70 8.49
C ALA A 108 5.73 2.81 9.20
N LEU A 109 5.88 1.51 8.99
CA LEU A 109 5.17 0.40 9.63
C LEU A 109 6.16 -0.71 9.94
N ALA A 110 5.88 -1.44 11.01
CA ALA A 110 6.52 -2.70 11.34
C ALA A 110 5.43 -3.69 11.77
N ILE A 111 5.68 -4.98 11.56
CA ILE A 111 4.82 -6.06 12.01
C ILE A 111 5.68 -7.09 12.73
N ASP A 112 5.15 -7.66 13.80
CA ASP A 112 5.82 -8.70 14.58
C ASP A 112 5.79 -10.04 13.80
N PRO A 113 6.94 -10.75 13.65
CA PRO A 113 7.07 -12.10 13.10
C PRO A 113 6.09 -13.15 13.64
#